data_AF-A0A2E1ADT3-F1
#
_entry.id   AF-A0A2E1ADT3-F1
#
_cell.length_a   1.000
_cell.length_b   1.000
_cell.length_c   1.000
_cell.angle_alpha   90.00
_cell.angle_beta   90.00
_cell.angle_gamma   90.00
#
_symmetry.space_group_name_H-M   'P 1'
#
loop_
_entity.id
_entity.type
_entity.pdbx_description
1 polymer ?
#
loop_
_entity_poly.entity_id
_entity_poly.type
_entity_poly.pdbx_seq_one_letter_code
_entity_poly.pdbx_strand_id
1 'polypeptide(L)'
;MLGLLTACADATIVDRPRLIAQSTVDQDTVSFPTSVPTVTAGPPTQEIQSPLENITVEAEFVLVTPTLPPSKTPTLTPTMTPTPTITPSPTLPVTSTATTYLLPTSEILALTAPAQQAIPQVCDSTWFFIEPRPASCPLNPPLASQGVYQTFQNGHMVWVGSQDAIYVMYNDSLHPRWQVFRDYFIEGMPEDSGEYATSPQPGLWQPRRGFGMLWRSNTDVRNRIGWAIIEWEQPYSVQTQTSNDGSIFFNTPTGQVFTLLPNNVEWRNMTVSGTGGGGLPPIYGDSGQTPAGSGLPPIYPTP
;
A
#
# COMPACT_ATOMS: atom_id res chain seq x y z
N MET A 1 -17.25 29.42 69.64
CA MET A 1 -17.78 30.38 68.65
C MET A 1 -16.65 30.66 67.66
N LEU A 2 -16.88 30.29 66.40
CA LEU A 2 -16.22 30.72 65.16
C LEU A 2 -14.68 30.70 65.05
N GLY A 3 -14.21 29.91 64.08
CA GLY A 3 -12.83 29.86 63.62
C GLY A 3 -12.49 30.90 62.55
N LEU A 4 -11.21 30.89 62.19
CA LEU A 4 -10.65 31.51 60.99
C LEU A 4 -9.52 30.60 60.49
N LEU A 5 -9.69 30.12 59.26
CA LEU A 5 -8.68 29.46 58.46
C LEU A 5 -7.68 30.51 57.96
N THR A 6 -6.39 30.22 58.10
CA THR A 6 -5.36 30.86 57.27
C THR A 6 -4.34 29.80 56.87
N ALA A 7 -4.27 29.58 55.56
CA ALA A 7 -3.34 28.70 54.90
C ALA A 7 -1.96 29.35 54.82
N CYS A 8 -0.91 28.62 55.19
CA CYS A 8 0.44 28.84 54.67
C CYS A 8 0.80 27.60 53.86
N ALA A 9 0.79 27.75 52.53
CA ALA A 9 1.36 26.78 51.62
C ALA A 9 2.84 27.13 51.43
N ASP A 10 3.72 26.31 51.99
CA ASP A 10 5.10 26.20 51.56
C ASP A 10 5.22 24.84 50.87
N ALA A 11 5.28 24.86 49.54
CA ALA A 11 5.69 23.72 48.74
C ALA A 11 6.61 24.26 47.66
N THR A 12 7.89 24.28 48.02
CA THR A 12 9.01 24.63 47.19
C THR A 12 9.29 23.51 46.18
N ILE A 13 9.71 23.95 44.98
CA ILE A 13 10.49 23.24 43.96
C ILE A 13 9.77 22.14 43.18
N VAL A 14 9.21 22.58 42.05
CA VAL A 14 8.97 21.76 40.86
C VAL A 14 10.31 21.24 40.34
N ASP A 15 10.57 19.95 40.51
CA ASP A 15 11.67 19.25 39.87
C ASP A 15 11.40 19.17 38.36
N ARG A 16 11.90 20.18 37.64
CA ARG A 16 12.01 20.14 36.18
C ARG A 16 13.34 19.48 35.85
N PRO A 17 13.39 18.54 34.89
CA PRO A 17 14.67 17.96 34.46
C PRO A 17 15.60 19.07 33.98
N ARG A 18 16.68 19.29 34.74
CA ARG A 18 17.75 20.23 34.43
C ARG A 18 18.79 19.51 33.57
N LEU A 19 19.08 20.06 32.40
CA LEU A 19 20.14 19.59 31.51
C LEU A 19 21.50 19.73 32.20
N ILE A 20 22.15 18.61 32.54
CA ILE A 20 23.41 18.62 33.33
C ILE A 20 24.66 18.53 32.45
N ALA A 21 24.52 18.33 31.13
CA ALA A 21 25.61 18.50 30.17
C ALA A 21 25.05 18.55 28.74
N GLN A 22 25.57 19.46 27.91
CA GLN A 22 25.57 19.33 26.46
C GLN A 22 27.00 19.01 26.06
N SER A 23 27.21 17.86 25.43
CA SER A 23 28.50 17.55 24.81
C SER A 23 28.46 18.16 23.41
N THR A 24 29.13 19.29 23.25
CA THR A 24 29.48 19.82 21.92
C THR A 24 30.59 18.93 21.38
N VAL A 25 30.33 18.21 20.29
CA VAL A 25 31.42 17.62 19.52
C VAL A 25 32.05 18.77 18.75
N ASP A 26 33.26 19.15 19.14
CA ASP A 26 34.10 20.04 18.34
C ASP A 26 34.26 19.38 16.96
N GLN A 27 33.74 20.03 15.92
CA GLN A 27 34.09 19.66 14.56
C GLN A 27 35.55 20.02 14.35
N ASP A 28 36.42 19.01 14.45
CA ASP A 28 37.75 19.08 13.88
C ASP A 28 37.62 19.52 12.41
N THR A 29 38.24 20.65 12.11
CA THR A 29 38.33 21.24 10.78
C THR A 29 39.20 20.35 9.90
N VAL A 30 38.61 19.31 9.34
CA VAL A 30 39.23 18.54 8.26
C VAL A 30 39.28 19.44 7.03
N SER A 31 40.48 19.88 6.69
CA SER A 31 40.76 20.63 5.47
C SER A 31 40.61 19.69 4.28
N PHE A 32 39.56 19.86 3.47
CA PHE A 32 39.42 19.16 2.21
C PHE A 32 40.37 19.78 1.17
N PRO A 33 41.18 18.99 0.42
CA PRO A 33 41.91 19.53 -0.71
C PRO A 33 40.93 19.91 -1.81
N THR A 34 40.82 21.21 -2.09
CA THR A 34 40.16 21.76 -3.28
C THR A 34 40.94 21.34 -4.51
N SER A 35 40.55 20.23 -5.15
CA SER A 35 40.95 19.94 -6.51
C SER A 35 39.91 20.54 -7.46
N VAL A 36 40.29 21.66 -8.08
CA VAL A 36 39.53 22.25 -9.19
C VAL A 36 39.76 21.37 -10.40
N PRO A 37 38.73 20.81 -11.07
CA PRO A 37 38.94 20.15 -12.34
C PRO A 37 39.24 21.22 -13.40
N THR A 38 40.47 21.23 -13.93
CA THR A 38 40.79 21.94 -15.16
C THR A 38 40.07 21.25 -16.32
N VAL A 39 38.96 21.84 -16.78
CA VAL A 39 38.32 21.44 -18.04
C VAL A 39 39.25 21.83 -19.18
N THR A 40 40.00 20.85 -19.69
CA THR A 40 40.72 21.00 -20.96
C THR A 40 39.68 20.89 -22.07
N ALA A 41 39.47 21.98 -22.80
CA ALA A 41 38.64 21.99 -24.00
C ALA A 41 39.24 21.04 -25.05
N GLY A 42 38.53 19.97 -25.36
CA GLY A 42 38.81 19.14 -26.52
C GLY A 42 38.50 19.89 -27.82
N PRO A 43 39.12 19.54 -28.96
CA PRO A 43 38.85 20.17 -30.24
C PRO A 43 37.38 19.98 -30.66
N PRO A 44 36.78 20.97 -31.37
CA PRO A 44 35.39 20.89 -31.80
C PRO A 44 35.18 19.68 -32.71
N THR A 45 34.28 18.79 -32.31
CA THR A 45 33.77 17.72 -33.17
C THR A 45 32.86 18.38 -34.22
N GLN A 46 33.13 18.14 -35.50
CA GLN A 46 32.31 18.66 -36.58
C GLN A 46 30.92 18.04 -36.52
N GLU A 47 29.89 18.88 -36.46
CA GLU A 47 28.51 18.49 -36.74
C GLU A 47 28.41 18.02 -38.19
N ILE A 48 28.22 16.72 -38.37
CA ILE A 48 27.69 16.20 -39.63
C ILE A 48 26.19 16.42 -39.57
N GLN A 49 25.73 17.46 -40.26
CA GLN A 49 24.31 17.62 -40.62
C GLN A 49 23.88 16.40 -41.44
N SER A 50 23.07 15.52 -40.85
CA SER A 50 22.30 14.55 -41.60
C SER A 50 21.14 15.26 -42.29
N PRO A 51 20.97 15.13 -43.61
CA PRO A 51 19.77 15.61 -44.29
C PRO A 51 18.57 14.75 -43.89
N LEU A 52 17.49 15.42 -43.51
CA LEU A 52 16.19 14.83 -43.25
C LEU A 52 15.57 14.39 -44.60
N GLU A 53 15.74 13.13 -44.98
CA GLU A 53 14.99 12.55 -46.10
C GLU A 53 13.59 12.18 -45.61
N ASN A 54 12.63 13.03 -45.98
CA ASN A 54 11.20 12.77 -45.79
C ASN A 54 10.75 11.75 -46.86
N ILE A 55 10.71 10.46 -46.50
CA ILE A 55 10.14 9.41 -47.34
C ILE A 55 8.62 9.45 -47.18
N THR A 56 7.94 10.08 -48.14
CA THR A 56 6.49 9.95 -48.31
C THR A 56 6.21 8.56 -48.89
N VAL A 57 5.74 7.63 -48.05
CA VAL A 57 5.17 6.35 -48.52
C VAL A 57 3.68 6.57 -48.75
N GLU A 58 3.25 6.56 -50.01
CA GLU A 58 1.82 6.46 -50.35
C GLU A 58 1.34 5.05 -50.02
N ALA A 59 0.47 4.93 -49.01
CA ALA A 59 -0.21 3.69 -48.69
C ALA A 59 -1.56 3.67 -49.42
N GLU A 60 -1.67 2.87 -50.48
CA GLU A 60 -2.96 2.46 -51.04
C GLU A 60 -3.67 1.55 -50.01
N PHE A 61 -4.72 2.06 -49.37
CA PHE A 61 -5.57 1.25 -48.49
C PHE A 61 -6.71 0.63 -49.31
N VAL A 62 -6.69 -0.70 -49.45
CA VAL A 62 -7.82 -1.46 -49.98
C VAL A 62 -8.84 -1.64 -48.87
N LEU A 63 -10.00 -0.99 -48.99
CA LEU A 63 -11.10 -1.11 -48.03
C LEU A 63 -11.84 -2.44 -48.23
N VAL A 64 -11.43 -3.50 -47.52
CA VAL A 64 -12.18 -4.76 -47.49
C VAL A 64 -13.30 -4.63 -46.47
N THR A 65 -14.55 -4.66 -46.93
CA THR A 65 -15.74 -4.67 -46.07
C THR A 65 -15.92 -6.06 -45.46
N PRO A 66 -15.83 -6.25 -44.12
CA PRO A 66 -16.12 -7.53 -43.52
C PRO A 66 -17.63 -7.82 -43.60
N THR A 67 -18.01 -8.89 -44.28
CA THR A 67 -19.39 -9.39 -44.30
C THR A 67 -19.62 -10.22 -43.03
N LEU A 68 -20.55 -9.79 -42.19
CA LEU A 68 -20.90 -10.48 -40.94
C LEU A 68 -21.51 -11.87 -41.23
N PRO A 69 -21.10 -12.95 -40.52
CA PRO A 69 -21.77 -14.24 -40.60
C PRO A 69 -23.15 -14.20 -39.91
N PRO A 70 -24.11 -15.07 -40.31
CA PRO A 70 -25.46 -15.06 -39.76
C PRO A 70 -25.49 -15.46 -38.28
N SER A 71 -26.07 -14.59 -37.46
CA SER A 71 -26.35 -14.81 -36.05
C SER A 71 -27.42 -15.90 -35.86
N LYS A 72 -27.05 -17.01 -35.23
CA LYS A 72 -28.00 -17.97 -34.66
C LYS A 72 -28.38 -17.50 -33.27
N THR A 73 -29.44 -16.70 -33.18
CA THR A 73 -30.09 -16.36 -31.91
C THR A 73 -31.03 -17.49 -31.49
N PRO A 74 -30.79 -18.19 -30.36
CA PRO A 74 -31.83 -19.01 -29.75
C PRO A 74 -32.79 -18.10 -28.96
N THR A 75 -34.05 -18.06 -29.40
CA THR A 75 -35.16 -17.44 -28.69
C THR A 75 -35.51 -18.28 -27.46
N LEU A 76 -35.30 -17.73 -26.25
CA LEU A 76 -35.76 -18.35 -25.02
C LEU A 76 -37.26 -18.07 -24.83
N THR A 77 -38.08 -19.12 -24.88
CA THR A 77 -39.49 -19.09 -24.52
C THR A 77 -39.63 -19.01 -22.99
N PRO A 78 -40.33 -18.00 -22.42
CA PRO A 78 -40.60 -17.99 -20.99
C PRO A 78 -41.65 -19.06 -20.66
N THR A 79 -41.27 -20.05 -19.86
CA THR A 79 -42.21 -21.01 -19.25
C THR A 79 -42.81 -20.36 -18.01
N MET A 80 -44.12 -20.12 -18.02
CA MET A 80 -44.85 -19.63 -16.85
C MET A 80 -45.04 -20.77 -15.85
N THR A 81 -44.34 -20.70 -14.72
CA THR A 81 -44.55 -21.58 -13.56
C THR A 81 -45.77 -21.10 -12.76
N PRO A 82 -46.74 -21.98 -12.41
CA PRO A 82 -47.88 -21.58 -11.61
C PRO A 82 -47.49 -21.27 -10.15
N THR A 83 -47.96 -20.13 -9.66
CA THR A 83 -47.83 -19.64 -8.28
C THR A 83 -48.52 -20.59 -7.29
N PRO A 84 -47.87 -21.01 -6.19
CA PRO A 84 -48.55 -21.79 -5.15
C PRO A 84 -49.55 -20.93 -4.37
N THR A 85 -50.79 -21.40 -4.28
CA THR A 85 -51.85 -20.83 -3.44
C THR A 85 -51.53 -21.08 -1.97
N ILE A 86 -51.42 -20.02 -1.17
CA ILE A 86 -51.16 -20.09 0.26
C ILE A 86 -52.49 -20.25 1.00
N THR A 87 -52.71 -21.40 1.65
CA THR A 87 -53.86 -21.63 2.53
C THR A 87 -53.59 -21.03 3.91
N PRO A 88 -54.48 -20.20 4.49
CA PRO A 88 -54.27 -19.68 5.83
C PRO A 88 -54.43 -20.80 6.88
N SER A 89 -53.39 -20.98 7.69
CA SER A 89 -53.37 -21.90 8.84
C SER A 89 -54.18 -21.32 10.01
N PRO A 90 -54.92 -22.14 10.78
CA PRO A 90 -55.69 -21.66 11.93
C PRO A 90 -54.78 -21.17 13.06
N THR A 91 -55.09 -19.98 13.58
CA THR A 91 -54.41 -19.36 14.72
C THR A 91 -54.84 -20.03 16.03
N LEU A 92 -53.91 -20.69 16.73
CA LEU A 92 -54.12 -21.17 18.09
C LEU A 92 -53.82 -20.04 19.11
N PRO A 93 -54.67 -19.80 20.12
CA PRO A 93 -54.37 -18.83 21.18
C PRO A 93 -53.30 -19.39 22.12
N VAL A 94 -52.14 -18.74 22.16
CA VAL A 94 -51.05 -19.08 23.08
C VAL A 94 -51.27 -18.34 24.40
N THR A 95 -51.69 -19.06 25.44
CA THR A 95 -51.70 -18.57 26.82
C THR A 95 -50.26 -18.58 27.35
N SER A 96 -49.66 -17.41 27.59
CA SER A 96 -48.31 -17.33 28.17
C SER A 96 -48.37 -17.56 29.69
N THR A 97 -48.00 -18.76 30.13
CA THR A 97 -47.65 -19.00 31.53
C THR A 97 -46.21 -18.54 31.73
N ALA A 98 -46.02 -17.44 32.47
CA ALA A 98 -44.69 -16.96 32.84
C ALA A 98 -43.99 -18.01 33.70
N THR A 99 -43.03 -18.71 33.11
CA THR A 99 -42.18 -19.68 33.79
C THR A 99 -40.82 -19.03 33.98
N THR A 100 -40.45 -18.75 35.23
CA THR A 100 -39.19 -18.11 35.58
C THR A 100 -38.03 -19.07 35.25
N TYR A 101 -37.22 -18.72 34.25
CA TYR A 101 -35.99 -19.45 33.93
C TYR A 101 -34.94 -19.17 35.02
N LEU A 102 -34.57 -20.20 35.77
CA LEU A 102 -33.35 -20.17 36.57
C LEU A 102 -32.17 -20.41 35.62
N LEU A 103 -31.37 -19.38 35.37
CA LEU A 103 -30.14 -19.53 34.59
C LEU A 103 -29.14 -20.38 35.39
N PRO A 104 -28.53 -21.43 34.81
CA PRO A 104 -27.44 -22.13 35.46
C PRO A 104 -26.24 -21.18 35.59
N THR A 105 -25.84 -20.89 36.83
CA THR A 105 -24.64 -20.14 37.15
C THR A 105 -23.45 -20.90 36.56
N SER A 106 -22.87 -20.38 35.48
CA SER A 106 -21.67 -20.97 34.89
C SER A 106 -20.49 -20.67 35.80
N GLU A 107 -19.97 -21.68 36.49
CA GLU A 107 -18.71 -21.57 37.22
C GLU A 107 -17.55 -21.59 36.21
N ILE A 108 -16.88 -20.45 36.05
CA ILE A 108 -15.67 -20.34 35.22
C ILE A 108 -14.53 -21.01 36.01
N LEU A 109 -14.23 -22.27 35.68
CA LEU A 109 -12.98 -22.90 36.10
C LEU A 109 -11.83 -22.18 35.40
N ALA A 110 -11.13 -21.31 36.12
CA ALA A 110 -9.90 -20.69 35.63
C ALA A 110 -8.84 -21.78 35.43
N LEU A 111 -8.61 -22.15 34.17
CA LEU A 111 -7.50 -23.03 33.79
C LEU A 111 -6.19 -22.25 34.06
N THR A 112 -5.58 -22.48 35.22
CA THR A 112 -4.23 -22.02 35.56
C THR A 112 -3.18 -22.93 34.92
N ALA A 113 -3.29 -23.14 33.60
CA ALA A 113 -2.19 -23.72 32.85
C ALA A 113 -1.02 -22.72 32.90
N PRO A 114 0.18 -23.13 33.31
CA PRO A 114 1.35 -22.25 33.24
C PRO A 114 1.55 -21.86 31.78
N ALA A 115 1.48 -20.56 31.48
CA ALA A 115 1.86 -20.05 30.17
C ALA A 115 3.34 -20.40 29.95
N GLN A 116 3.62 -21.30 29.00
CA GLN A 116 4.99 -21.55 28.56
C GLN A 116 5.55 -20.23 28.03
N GLN A 117 6.46 -19.63 28.78
CA GLN A 117 7.20 -18.45 28.31
C GLN A 117 8.03 -18.90 27.11
N ALA A 118 7.86 -18.22 25.97
CA ALA A 118 8.67 -18.46 24.79
C ALA A 118 10.14 -18.24 25.16
N ILE A 119 11.00 -19.22 24.86
CA ILE A 119 12.45 -19.07 25.02
C ILE A 119 12.88 -17.90 24.12
N PRO A 120 13.63 -16.90 24.63
CA PRO A 120 14.09 -15.79 23.81
C PRO A 120 15.00 -16.32 22.70
N GLN A 121 14.50 -16.34 21.48
CA GLN A 121 15.28 -16.67 20.30
C GLN A 121 16.22 -15.50 20.00
N VAL A 122 17.52 -15.75 19.98
CA VAL A 122 18.53 -14.76 19.59
C VAL A 122 18.66 -14.83 18.07
N CYS A 123 18.44 -13.68 17.41
CA CYS A 123 18.54 -13.55 15.96
C CYS A 123 19.79 -12.75 15.59
N ASP A 124 20.46 -13.14 14.51
CA ASP A 124 21.62 -12.42 13.97
C ASP A 124 21.23 -11.10 13.29
N SER A 125 19.98 -10.99 12.86
CA SER A 125 19.39 -9.78 12.29
C SER A 125 18.09 -9.42 13.02
N THR A 126 17.72 -8.15 12.92
CA THR A 126 16.46 -7.61 13.48
C THR A 126 15.42 -7.42 12.39
N TRP A 127 14.14 -7.52 12.77
CA TRP A 127 13.02 -7.15 11.92
C TRP A 127 12.98 -5.63 11.69
N PHE A 128 12.53 -5.16 10.52
CA PHE A 128 12.35 -3.72 10.23
C PHE A 128 11.16 -3.08 10.98
N PHE A 129 10.44 -3.87 11.77
CA PHE A 129 9.30 -3.49 12.59
C PHE A 129 9.46 -4.08 14.00
N ILE A 130 8.80 -3.50 15.00
CA ILE A 130 9.00 -3.90 16.40
C ILE A 130 7.98 -4.95 16.85
N GLU A 131 6.68 -4.67 16.69
CA GLU A 131 5.59 -5.53 17.19
C GLU A 131 4.45 -5.60 16.15
N PRO A 132 3.75 -6.75 15.96
CA PRO A 132 3.99 -8.04 16.60
C PRO A 132 5.28 -8.70 16.12
N ARG A 133 6.12 -9.16 17.05
CA ARG A 133 7.39 -9.81 16.67
C ARG A 133 7.13 -11.24 16.16
N PRO A 134 7.56 -11.60 14.94
CA PRO A 134 7.50 -12.98 14.47
C PRO A 134 8.29 -13.92 15.38
N ALA A 135 7.79 -15.14 15.58
CA ALA A 135 8.49 -16.16 16.37
C ALA A 135 9.79 -16.64 15.69
N SER A 136 9.83 -16.59 14.36
CA SER A 136 10.98 -16.96 13.54
C SER A 136 11.94 -15.79 13.33
N CYS A 137 13.24 -16.08 13.16
CA CYS A 137 14.25 -15.06 12.92
C CYS A 137 14.25 -14.60 11.46
N PRO A 138 14.58 -13.32 11.20
CA PRO A 138 14.86 -12.87 9.84
C PRO A 138 16.17 -13.50 9.35
N LEU A 139 16.17 -13.98 8.10
CA LEU A 139 17.35 -14.54 7.44
C LEU A 139 18.38 -13.47 7.08
N ASN A 140 17.91 -12.25 6.80
CA ASN A 140 18.73 -11.17 6.25
C ASN A 140 18.32 -9.81 6.87
N PRO A 141 19.22 -8.80 6.85
CA PRO A 141 18.85 -7.41 7.07
C PRO A 141 17.76 -6.95 6.08
N PRO A 142 16.99 -5.88 6.39
CA PRO A 142 15.95 -5.41 5.49
C PRO A 142 16.52 -4.86 4.20
N LEU A 143 16.00 -5.36 3.09
CA LEU A 143 16.35 -4.88 1.76
C LEU A 143 15.37 -3.77 1.37
N ALA A 144 15.87 -2.53 1.33
CA ALA A 144 15.12 -1.37 0.85
C ALA A 144 15.29 -1.20 -0.67
N SER A 145 14.19 -0.96 -1.37
CA SER A 145 14.18 -0.61 -2.80
C SER A 145 12.99 0.27 -3.16
N GLN A 146 12.92 0.70 -4.42
CA GLN A 146 11.68 1.26 -4.95
C GLN A 146 10.59 0.20 -4.89
N GLY A 147 9.39 0.63 -4.52
CA GLY A 147 8.20 -0.19 -4.52
C GLY A 147 7.02 0.59 -5.08
N VAL A 148 6.06 -0.15 -5.62
CA VAL A 148 4.79 0.40 -6.07
C VAL A 148 3.69 -0.46 -5.49
N TYR A 149 2.60 0.17 -5.06
CA TYR A 149 1.47 -0.50 -4.43
C TYR A 149 0.17 -0.04 -5.09
N GLN A 150 -0.74 -0.99 -5.31
CA GLN A 150 -2.11 -0.68 -5.70
C GLN A 150 -3.08 -1.64 -5.03
N THR A 151 -4.24 -1.11 -4.63
CA THR A 151 -5.34 -1.89 -4.05
C THR A 151 -6.40 -2.20 -5.10
N PHE A 152 -6.98 -3.38 -4.98
CA PHE A 152 -7.96 -3.94 -5.90
C PHE A 152 -9.21 -4.39 -5.14
N GLN A 153 -10.28 -4.73 -5.87
CA GLN A 153 -11.54 -5.17 -5.27
C GLN A 153 -11.35 -6.35 -4.31
N ASN A 154 -10.53 -7.32 -4.70
CA ASN A 154 -10.32 -8.56 -3.97
C ASN A 154 -8.84 -8.82 -3.68
N GLY A 155 -8.03 -7.77 -3.45
CA GLY A 155 -6.63 -7.97 -3.14
C GLY A 155 -5.74 -6.77 -3.28
N HIS A 156 -4.45 -7.06 -3.32
CA HIS A 156 -3.39 -6.06 -3.42
C HIS A 156 -2.34 -6.53 -4.42
N MET A 157 -1.71 -5.57 -5.11
CA MET A 157 -0.45 -5.82 -5.81
C MET A 157 0.64 -4.93 -5.22
N VAL A 158 1.83 -5.52 -5.09
CA VAL A 158 3.05 -4.82 -4.72
C VAL A 158 4.15 -5.18 -5.70
N TRP A 159 4.74 -4.20 -6.34
CA TRP A 159 5.97 -4.37 -7.09
C TRP A 159 7.17 -4.06 -6.21
N VAL A 160 8.19 -4.93 -6.26
CA VAL A 160 9.44 -4.79 -5.50
C VAL A 160 10.58 -4.63 -6.50
N GLY A 161 11.12 -3.42 -6.61
CA GLY A 161 12.08 -3.06 -7.66
C GLY A 161 13.41 -3.79 -7.57
N SER A 162 13.90 -4.11 -6.37
CA SER A 162 15.12 -4.92 -6.21
C SER A 162 15.01 -6.34 -6.75
N GLN A 163 13.78 -6.84 -6.95
CA GLN A 163 13.49 -8.19 -7.40
C GLN A 163 12.86 -8.23 -8.80
N ASP A 164 12.54 -7.07 -9.38
CA ASP A 164 11.80 -6.95 -10.65
C ASP A 164 10.51 -7.80 -10.65
N ALA A 165 9.80 -7.80 -9.51
CA ALA A 165 8.73 -8.74 -9.23
C ALA A 165 7.47 -8.08 -8.69
N ILE A 166 6.32 -8.52 -9.21
CA ILE A 166 4.96 -8.18 -8.78
C ILE A 166 4.43 -9.30 -7.88
N TYR A 167 4.20 -8.97 -6.62
CA TYR A 167 3.49 -9.79 -5.66
C TYR A 167 1.99 -9.51 -5.76
N VAL A 168 1.21 -10.58 -5.89
CA VAL A 168 -0.25 -10.52 -5.97
C VAL A 168 -0.82 -11.26 -4.78
N MET A 169 -1.64 -10.59 -3.97
CA MET A 169 -2.29 -11.15 -2.79
C MET A 169 -3.80 -11.16 -2.99
N TYR A 170 -4.42 -12.33 -2.85
CA TYR A 170 -5.86 -12.53 -3.10
C TYR A 170 -6.66 -12.62 -1.80
N ASN A 171 -7.77 -11.89 -1.76
CA ASN A 171 -8.73 -11.92 -0.65
C ASN A 171 -9.72 -13.08 -0.78
N ASP A 172 -9.85 -13.67 -1.98
CA ASP A 172 -10.68 -14.86 -2.23
C ASP A 172 -10.21 -16.09 -1.44
N SER A 173 -11.02 -17.13 -1.30
CA SER A 173 -10.66 -18.35 -0.58
C SER A 173 -9.87 -19.37 -1.41
N LEU A 174 -9.44 -19.03 -2.63
CA LEU A 174 -8.82 -19.95 -3.56
C LEU A 174 -7.31 -20.03 -3.35
N HIS A 175 -6.73 -21.20 -3.66
CA HIS A 175 -5.28 -21.38 -3.63
C HIS A 175 -4.68 -21.24 -5.04
N PRO A 176 -3.47 -20.68 -5.18
CA PRO A 176 -2.66 -20.05 -4.13
C PRO A 176 -3.27 -18.72 -3.62
N ARG A 177 -3.06 -18.40 -2.33
CA ARG A 177 -3.52 -17.16 -1.69
C ARG A 177 -2.71 -15.94 -2.08
N TRP A 178 -1.47 -16.15 -2.52
CA TRP A 178 -0.63 -15.12 -3.09
C TRP A 178 0.30 -15.72 -4.14
N GLN A 179 0.74 -14.92 -5.10
CA GLN A 179 1.64 -15.33 -6.18
C GLN A 179 2.68 -14.25 -6.43
N VAL A 180 3.76 -14.61 -7.11
CA VAL A 180 4.78 -13.68 -7.57
C VAL A 180 4.93 -13.83 -9.07
N PHE A 181 5.00 -12.70 -9.77
CA PHE A 181 5.17 -12.62 -11.20
C PHE A 181 6.32 -11.68 -11.52
N ARG A 182 7.00 -11.90 -12.63
CA ARG A 182 7.96 -10.94 -13.16
C ARG A 182 7.21 -9.74 -13.73
N ASP A 183 7.78 -8.54 -13.59
CA ASP A 183 7.30 -7.39 -14.36
C ASP A 183 7.84 -7.43 -15.79
N TYR A 184 6.92 -7.44 -16.77
CA TYR A 184 7.26 -7.41 -18.20
C TYR A 184 7.02 -6.05 -18.83
N PHE A 185 6.53 -5.08 -18.06
CA PHE A 185 6.33 -3.73 -18.55
C PHE A 185 7.69 -3.06 -18.77
N ILE A 186 7.83 -2.42 -19.92
CA ILE A 186 9.02 -1.64 -20.27
C ILE A 186 8.54 -0.21 -20.52
N GLU A 187 9.30 0.76 -19.99
CA GLU A 187 9.00 2.17 -20.19
C GLU A 187 8.83 2.51 -21.67
N GLY A 188 7.78 3.28 -21.97
CA GLY A 188 7.35 3.59 -23.34
C GLY A 188 6.33 2.61 -23.94
N MET A 189 6.04 1.47 -23.29
CA MET A 189 4.88 0.65 -23.66
C MET A 189 3.55 1.32 -23.30
N PRO A 190 2.44 0.97 -23.98
CA PRO A 190 1.12 1.43 -23.58
C PRO A 190 0.79 1.07 -22.12
N GLU A 191 0.51 2.07 -21.31
CA GLU A 191 0.23 1.88 -19.88
C GLU A 191 -1.13 1.19 -19.64
N ASP A 192 -2.10 1.44 -20.53
CA ASP A 192 -3.47 0.92 -20.49
C ASP A 192 -3.90 0.33 -21.85
N SER A 193 -5.20 0.09 -22.01
CA SER A 193 -5.80 -0.53 -23.21
C SER A 193 -7.23 -0.04 -23.35
N GLY A 194 -7.62 0.34 -24.56
CA GLY A 194 -8.98 0.77 -24.87
C GLY A 194 -10.06 -0.29 -24.61
N GLU A 195 -9.69 -1.58 -24.60
CA GLU A 195 -10.60 -2.71 -24.29
C GLU A 195 -11.22 -2.59 -22.89
N TYR A 196 -10.49 -1.98 -21.94
CA TYR A 196 -10.88 -1.88 -20.53
C TYR A 196 -11.07 -0.43 -20.09
N ALA A 197 -11.22 0.50 -21.04
CA ALA A 197 -11.36 1.93 -20.76
C ALA A 197 -12.62 2.28 -19.96
N THR A 198 -13.67 1.46 -20.05
CA THR A 198 -14.89 1.62 -19.25
C THR A 198 -14.98 0.50 -18.23
N SER A 199 -14.89 0.84 -16.95
CA SER A 199 -15.06 -0.12 -15.87
C SER A 199 -16.55 -0.48 -15.67
N PRO A 200 -16.87 -1.67 -15.12
CA PRO A 200 -18.26 -2.10 -14.95
C PRO A 200 -19.06 -1.27 -13.94
N GLN A 201 -18.36 -0.60 -13.02
CA GLN A 201 -18.96 0.19 -11.94
C GLN A 201 -18.13 1.46 -11.70
N PRO A 202 -18.76 2.58 -11.31
CA PRO A 202 -18.04 3.79 -10.91
C PRO A 202 -17.06 3.51 -9.77
N GLY A 203 -15.92 4.21 -9.75
CA GLY A 203 -14.89 4.02 -8.72
C GLY A 203 -14.07 2.75 -8.89
N LEU A 204 -14.05 2.18 -10.10
CA LEU A 204 -13.14 1.11 -10.50
C LEU A 204 -12.29 1.58 -11.68
N TRP A 205 -11.02 1.21 -11.67
CA TRP A 205 -10.06 1.63 -12.68
C TRP A 205 -9.28 0.45 -13.23
N GLN A 206 -8.94 0.55 -14.51
CA GLN A 206 -7.99 -0.34 -15.13
C GLN A 206 -6.60 -0.08 -14.50
N PRO A 207 -5.91 -1.09 -13.95
CA PRO A 207 -4.54 -0.93 -13.50
C PRO A 207 -3.63 -0.56 -14.69
N ARG A 208 -2.61 0.26 -14.42
CA ARG A 208 -1.68 0.78 -15.44
C ARG A 208 -0.31 0.11 -15.32
N ARG A 209 0.54 0.30 -16.33
CA ARG A 209 1.95 -0.15 -16.36
C ARG A 209 2.12 -1.63 -15.99
N GLY A 210 3.07 -1.99 -15.12
CA GLY A 210 3.36 -3.38 -14.73
C GLY A 210 2.15 -4.15 -14.22
N PHE A 211 1.40 -3.57 -13.27
CA PHE A 211 0.16 -4.16 -12.78
C PHE A 211 -0.88 -4.31 -13.89
N GLY A 212 -1.01 -3.28 -14.73
CA GLY A 212 -1.89 -3.27 -15.89
C GLY A 212 -1.58 -4.37 -16.90
N MET A 213 -0.30 -4.55 -17.20
CA MET A 213 0.16 -5.56 -18.15
C MET A 213 -0.09 -6.97 -17.62
N LEU A 214 0.25 -7.25 -16.36
CA LEU A 214 -0.06 -8.53 -15.72
C LEU A 214 -1.58 -8.80 -15.70
N TRP A 215 -2.37 -7.81 -15.30
CA TRP A 215 -3.83 -7.93 -15.20
C TRP A 215 -4.50 -8.15 -16.57
N ARG A 216 -4.02 -7.49 -17.64
CA ARG A 216 -4.56 -7.70 -19.00
C ARG A 216 -4.15 -9.06 -19.57
N SER A 217 -2.89 -9.45 -19.39
CA SER A 217 -2.32 -10.67 -19.98
C SER A 217 -2.69 -11.96 -19.23
N ASN A 218 -3.06 -11.87 -17.95
CA ASN A 218 -3.42 -13.02 -17.13
C ASN A 218 -4.88 -12.93 -16.66
N THR A 219 -5.76 -13.66 -17.35
CA THR A 219 -7.20 -13.69 -17.06
C THR A 219 -7.51 -14.24 -15.67
N ASP A 220 -6.72 -15.20 -15.18
CA ASP A 220 -6.92 -15.80 -13.86
C ASP A 220 -6.62 -14.78 -12.75
N VAL A 221 -5.50 -14.05 -12.88
CA VAL A 221 -5.17 -12.94 -11.95
C VAL A 221 -6.28 -11.89 -11.97
N ARG A 222 -6.70 -11.45 -13.16
CA ARG A 222 -7.75 -10.44 -13.33
C ARG A 222 -9.07 -10.84 -12.70
N ASN A 223 -9.54 -12.06 -12.99
CA ASN A 223 -10.83 -12.54 -12.50
C ASN A 223 -10.84 -12.69 -10.98
N ARG A 224 -9.71 -13.11 -10.40
CA ARG A 224 -9.58 -13.28 -8.94
C ARG A 224 -9.46 -11.95 -8.21
N ILE A 225 -8.55 -11.07 -8.64
CA ILE A 225 -8.24 -9.83 -7.92
C ILE A 225 -9.25 -8.70 -8.20
N GLY A 226 -9.89 -8.71 -9.37
CA GLY A 226 -10.83 -7.67 -9.82
C GLY A 226 -10.15 -6.40 -10.31
N TRP A 227 -10.91 -5.31 -10.43
CA TRP A 227 -10.43 -4.00 -10.86
C TRP A 227 -9.68 -3.26 -9.75
N ALA A 228 -8.86 -2.27 -10.11
CA ALA A 228 -8.25 -1.40 -9.13
C ALA A 228 -9.33 -0.50 -8.50
N ILE A 229 -9.22 -0.23 -7.19
CA ILE A 229 -10.15 0.66 -6.46
C ILE A 229 -9.54 2.03 -6.15
N ILE A 230 -8.35 2.28 -6.72
CA ILE A 230 -7.73 3.59 -6.83
C ILE A 230 -7.20 3.73 -8.25
N GLU A 231 -7.31 4.91 -8.84
CA GLU A 231 -6.90 5.16 -10.23
C GLU A 231 -5.40 4.98 -10.43
N TRP A 232 -4.62 5.57 -9.54
CA TRP A 232 -3.17 5.63 -9.63
C TRP A 232 -2.52 4.69 -8.63
N GLU A 233 -1.51 3.97 -9.09
CA GLU A 233 -0.63 3.22 -8.21
C GLU A 233 0.26 4.16 -7.39
N GLN A 234 0.61 3.73 -6.18
CA GLN A 234 1.30 4.54 -5.19
C GLN A 234 2.77 4.12 -5.11
N PRO A 235 3.71 4.98 -5.55
CA PRO A 235 5.13 4.71 -5.35
C PRO A 235 5.50 4.90 -3.88
N TYR A 236 6.38 4.05 -3.36
CA TYR A 236 6.90 4.14 -2.00
C TYR A 236 8.27 3.45 -1.88
N SER A 237 8.91 3.59 -0.72
CA SER A 237 10.10 2.81 -0.38
C SER A 237 9.67 1.51 0.28
N VAL A 238 9.87 0.39 -0.42
CA VAL A 238 9.58 -0.94 0.11
C VAL A 238 10.82 -1.50 0.81
N GLN A 239 10.63 -2.01 2.01
CA GLN A 239 11.56 -2.83 2.76
C GLN A 239 11.04 -4.25 2.74
N THR A 240 11.89 -5.20 2.36
CA THR A 240 11.55 -6.62 2.33
C THR A 240 12.48 -7.42 3.24
N GLN A 241 11.93 -8.42 3.92
CA GLN A 241 12.70 -9.40 4.68
C GLN A 241 12.07 -10.79 4.54
N THR A 242 12.91 -11.82 4.58
CA THR A 242 12.47 -13.22 4.61
C THR A 242 12.81 -13.81 5.97
N SER A 243 11.89 -14.59 6.51
CA SER A 243 12.09 -15.36 7.73
C SER A 243 12.71 -16.73 7.47
N ASN A 244 13.35 -17.32 8.49
CA ASN A 244 13.84 -18.69 8.47
C ASN A 244 12.75 -19.73 8.14
N ASP A 245 11.48 -19.44 8.44
CA ASP A 245 10.35 -20.32 8.10
C ASP A 245 9.90 -20.19 6.63
N GLY A 246 10.49 -19.26 5.87
CA GLY A 246 10.15 -18.97 4.47
C GLY A 246 9.10 -17.87 4.28
N SER A 247 8.57 -17.29 5.36
CA SER A 247 7.63 -16.18 5.26
C SER A 247 8.31 -14.92 4.74
N ILE A 248 7.60 -14.13 3.93
CA ILE A 248 8.11 -12.87 3.37
C ILE A 248 7.35 -11.71 4.00
N PHE A 249 8.06 -10.69 4.45
CA PHE A 249 7.52 -9.49 5.06
C PHE A 249 7.87 -8.28 4.22
N PHE A 250 6.91 -7.40 3.98
CA PHE A 250 7.18 -6.07 3.43
C PHE A 250 6.23 -5.01 3.94
N ASN A 251 6.74 -3.79 4.12
CA ASN A 251 5.91 -2.66 4.53
C ASN A 251 4.98 -2.22 3.39
N THR A 252 3.91 -1.54 3.77
CA THR A 252 2.97 -0.88 2.86
C THR A 252 3.10 0.64 2.99
N PRO A 253 2.59 1.42 2.02
CA PRO A 253 2.49 2.87 2.14
C PRO A 253 1.64 3.34 3.34
N THR A 254 0.76 2.47 3.84
CA THR A 254 -0.14 2.74 4.97
C THR A 254 0.49 2.46 6.35
N GLY A 255 1.77 2.04 6.40
CA GLY A 255 2.45 1.70 7.65
C GLY A 255 2.09 0.32 8.21
N GLN A 256 1.43 -0.51 7.42
CA GLN A 256 1.20 -1.92 7.74
C GLN A 256 2.36 -2.78 7.21
N VAL A 257 2.41 -4.03 7.65
CA VAL A 257 3.31 -5.05 7.11
C VAL A 257 2.47 -6.19 6.54
N PHE A 258 2.66 -6.47 5.26
CA PHE A 258 2.15 -7.69 4.66
C PHE A 258 3.09 -8.85 4.98
N THR A 259 2.51 -9.99 5.34
CA THR A 259 3.19 -11.25 5.60
C THR A 259 2.68 -12.28 4.63
N LEU A 260 3.55 -12.81 3.78
CA LEU A 260 3.25 -13.90 2.86
C LEU A 260 3.74 -15.19 3.49
N LEU A 261 2.82 -16.10 3.82
CA LEU A 261 3.18 -17.39 4.42
C LEU A 261 3.80 -18.32 3.36
N PRO A 262 4.68 -19.26 3.76
CA PRO A 262 5.35 -20.17 2.84
C PRO A 262 4.36 -20.97 1.99
N ASN A 263 4.82 -21.47 0.83
CA ASN A 263 4.04 -22.32 -0.07
C ASN A 263 2.72 -21.70 -0.56
N ASN A 264 2.64 -20.37 -0.60
CA ASN A 264 1.51 -19.64 -1.16
C ASN A 264 0.17 -19.90 -0.45
N VAL A 265 0.21 -20.37 0.80
CA VAL A 265 -0.98 -20.86 1.52
C VAL A 265 -1.83 -19.76 2.12
N GLU A 266 -1.24 -18.62 2.49
CA GLU A 266 -1.95 -17.50 3.11
C GLU A 266 -1.11 -16.23 3.02
N TRP A 267 -1.77 -15.07 3.07
CA TRP A 267 -1.12 -13.80 3.37
C TRP A 267 -1.92 -13.07 4.45
N ARG A 268 -1.25 -12.19 5.19
CA ARG A 268 -1.85 -11.42 6.29
C ARG A 268 -1.37 -9.98 6.24
N ASN A 269 -2.18 -9.04 6.68
CA ASN A 269 -1.73 -7.69 7.00
C ASN A 269 -1.63 -7.52 8.52
N MET A 270 -0.58 -6.85 8.95
CA MET A 270 -0.35 -6.57 10.37
C MET A 270 -0.14 -5.08 10.55
N THR A 271 -0.83 -4.50 11.51
CA THR A 271 -0.50 -3.16 11.99
C THR A 271 0.73 -3.31 12.87
N VAL A 272 1.78 -2.53 12.59
CA VAL A 272 3.02 -2.58 13.37
C VAL A 272 3.24 -1.30 14.15
N SER A 273 3.82 -1.43 15.34
CA SER A 273 4.34 -0.28 16.09
C SER A 273 5.85 -0.16 15.89
N GLY A 274 6.32 1.07 15.72
CA GLY A 274 7.73 1.38 15.47
C GLY A 274 8.22 0.95 14.08
N THR A 275 8.25 1.89 13.14
CA THR A 275 9.03 1.73 11.91
C THR A 275 10.51 1.81 12.25
N GLY A 276 11.19 0.67 12.26
CA GLY A 276 12.63 0.58 12.45
C GLY A 276 13.38 1.07 11.23
N GLY A 277 13.34 2.38 10.96
CA GLY A 277 14.13 3.02 9.91
C GLY A 277 13.43 4.18 9.20
N GLY A 278 13.73 5.41 9.63
CA GLY A 278 13.99 6.57 8.76
C GLY A 278 12.97 7.03 7.72
N GLY A 279 11.71 6.58 7.74
CA GLY A 279 10.66 7.15 6.89
C GLY A 279 10.26 8.52 7.43
N LEU A 280 10.78 9.61 6.86
CA LEU A 280 10.17 10.92 7.02
C LEU A 280 8.69 10.82 6.61
N PRO A 281 7.75 11.37 7.40
CA PRO A 281 6.35 11.40 7.00
C PRO A 281 6.23 12.13 5.65
N PRO A 282 5.27 11.76 4.79
CA PRO A 282 5.00 12.54 3.59
C PRO A 282 4.68 13.97 4.03
N ILE A 283 5.48 14.92 3.54
CA ILE A 283 5.22 16.34 3.74
C ILE A 283 3.95 16.63 2.96
N TYR A 284 2.80 16.59 3.63
CA TYR A 284 1.58 17.16 3.11
C TYR A 284 1.86 18.66 2.96
N GLY A 285 2.03 19.11 1.72
CA GLY A 285 2.25 20.51 1.41
C GLY A 285 1.06 21.32 1.90
N ASP A 286 1.23 22.00 3.02
CA ASP A 286 0.27 22.97 3.52
C ASP A 286 0.31 24.20 2.59
N SER A 287 -0.62 24.22 1.63
CA SER A 287 -0.93 25.39 0.84
C SER A 287 -1.72 26.37 1.71
N GLY A 288 -1.04 27.31 2.36
CA GLY A 288 -1.76 28.23 3.23
C GLY A 288 -1.00 29.32 3.98
N GLN A 289 -0.15 30.12 3.32
CA GLN A 289 0.07 31.49 3.83
C GLN A 289 0.61 32.47 2.79
N THR A 290 -0.29 33.34 2.31
CA THR A 290 0.02 34.64 1.72
C THR A 290 0.70 35.56 2.74
N PRO A 291 1.83 36.20 2.45
CA PRO A 291 2.33 37.30 3.26
C PRO A 291 1.61 38.60 2.85
N ALA A 292 0.87 39.17 3.79
CA ALA A 292 0.34 40.52 3.68
C ALA A 292 1.49 41.55 3.80
N GLY A 293 1.31 42.67 3.10
CA GLY A 293 2.36 43.64 2.80
C GLY A 293 2.90 44.43 3.99
N SER A 294 4.11 44.96 3.78
CA SER A 294 4.62 46.15 4.45
C SER A 294 5.18 47.06 3.36
N GLY A 295 4.52 48.19 3.14
CA GLY A 295 4.83 49.14 2.07
C GLY A 295 6.03 50.02 2.36
N LEU A 296 6.69 50.45 1.28
CA LEU A 296 7.49 51.66 1.20
C LEU A 296 7.19 52.35 -0.15
N PRO A 297 7.06 53.69 -0.20
CA PRO A 297 6.57 54.44 -1.37
C PRO A 297 7.66 54.67 -2.45
N PRO A 298 7.27 55.09 -3.68
CA PRO A 298 8.14 55.04 -4.85
C PRO A 298 9.09 56.23 -4.94
N ILE A 299 10.32 55.97 -5.38
CA ILE A 299 11.28 56.99 -5.78
C ILE A 299 11.47 56.87 -7.30
N TYR A 300 10.96 57.85 -8.04
CA TYR A 300 11.39 58.14 -9.41
C TYR A 300 12.73 58.88 -9.38
N PRO A 301 13.58 58.68 -10.39
CA PRO A 301 13.96 59.85 -11.17
C PRO A 301 13.96 59.59 -12.68
N THR A 302 13.43 60.55 -13.43
CA THR A 302 13.76 60.85 -14.83
C THR A 302 15.02 61.74 -14.87
N PRO A 303 15.65 61.99 -16.03
CA PRO A 303 15.39 61.49 -17.39
C PRO A 303 16.40 60.46 -17.90
#